data_AF-A0A2K1DZH7-F1
#
_entry.id   AF-A0A2K1DZH7-F1
#
_cell.length_a   1.000
_cell.length_b   1.000
_cell.length_c   1.000
_cell.angle_alpha   90.00
_cell.angle_beta   90.00
_cell.angle_gamma   90.00
#
_symmetry.space_group_name_H-M   'P 1'
#
loop_
_entity.id
_entity.type
_entity.pdbx_description
1 polymer ?
#
loop_
_entity_poly.entity_id
_entity_poly.type
_entity_poly.pdbx_seq_one_letter_code
_entity_poly.pdbx_strand_id
1 'polypeptide(L)'
;MNFSRLIILLILLKSFNLSAQKKLEIGQHVYKDKLTYISLSSNNEFEYLKYYNWSPLTIEEKQIEEKDKNETCGTIGYVSGAKGKGKYEIKNGKLILRFSEFDRYMDNKTDYNEETKTMEFVVSEFIR
;
A
#
# COMPACT_ATOMS: atom_id res chain seq x y z
N MET A 1 29.01 40.66 0.39
CA MET A 1 28.66 39.45 -0.37
C MET A 1 28.02 39.91 -1.69
N ASN A 2 28.67 39.71 -2.84
CA ASN A 2 28.17 40.26 -4.12
C ASN A 2 26.77 39.71 -4.44
N PHE A 3 25.87 40.57 -4.92
CA PHE A 3 24.46 40.24 -5.22
C PHE A 3 24.33 39.01 -6.14
N SER A 4 25.27 38.85 -7.08
CA SER A 4 25.39 37.69 -7.96
C SER A 4 25.64 36.37 -7.20
N ARG A 5 26.45 36.39 -6.13
CA ARG A 5 26.66 35.20 -5.27
C ARG A 5 25.41 34.84 -4.46
N LEU A 6 24.56 35.82 -4.13
CA LEU A 6 23.31 35.61 -3.41
C LEU A 6 22.27 34.86 -4.28
N ILE A 7 22.18 35.23 -5.56
CA ILE A 7 21.26 34.61 -6.53
C ILE A 7 21.67 33.15 -6.79
N ILE A 8 22.97 32.89 -6.95
CA ILE A 8 23.48 31.52 -7.16
C ILE A 8 23.20 30.64 -5.92
N LEU A 9 23.36 31.18 -4.72
CA LEU A 9 23.04 30.47 -3.48
C LEU A 9 21.53 30.16 -3.34
N LEU A 10 20.66 31.09 -3.72
CA LEU A 10 19.20 30.90 -3.73
C LEU A 10 18.74 29.84 -4.74
N ILE A 11 19.38 29.76 -5.91
CA ILE A 11 19.10 28.72 -6.92
C ILE A 11 19.55 27.35 -6.40
N LEU A 12 20.73 27.26 -5.78
CA LEU A 12 21.25 26.01 -5.21
C LEU A 12 20.39 25.51 -4.04
N LEU A 13 19.89 26.39 -3.18
CA LEU A 13 19.02 26.02 -2.05
C LEU A 13 17.65 25.49 -2.52
N LYS A 14 17.11 25.97 -3.64
CA LYS A 14 15.87 25.40 -4.21
C LYS A 14 16.05 23.98 -4.73
N SER A 15 17.25 23.60 -5.18
CA SER A 15 17.59 22.25 -5.65
C SER A 15 17.60 21.20 -4.53
N PHE A 16 17.77 21.62 -3.27
CA PHE A 16 17.90 20.73 -2.11
C PHE A 16 16.57 20.27 -1.51
N ASN A 17 15.41 20.66 -2.06
CA ASN A 17 14.13 20.03 -1.74
C ASN A 17 13.95 18.69 -2.49
N LEU A 18 15.03 17.92 -2.62
CA LEU A 18 14.93 16.52 -3.02
C LEU A 18 14.25 15.82 -1.85
N SER A 19 12.94 15.65 -2.02
CA SER A 19 12.00 15.09 -1.07
C SER A 19 12.66 13.94 -0.31
N ALA A 20 12.68 14.03 1.01
CA ALA A 20 12.69 12.86 1.88
C ALA A 20 11.39 12.09 1.61
N GLN A 21 11.32 11.47 0.45
CA GLN A 21 10.20 10.67 0.02
C GLN A 21 10.25 9.45 0.90
N LYS A 22 9.28 9.34 1.83
CA LYS A 22 9.07 8.13 2.61
C LYS A 22 8.98 6.97 1.63
N LYS A 23 10.03 6.17 1.58
CA LYS A 23 10.10 5.00 0.73
C LYS A 23 9.46 3.87 1.52
N LEU A 24 8.52 3.14 0.92
CA LEU A 24 8.06 1.88 1.51
C LEU A 24 9.28 0.96 1.59
N GLU A 25 9.55 0.47 2.80
CA GLU A 25 10.64 -0.47 3.03
C GLU A 25 10.24 -1.88 2.57
N ILE A 26 11.20 -2.79 2.54
CA ILE A 26 10.90 -4.22 2.33
C ILE A 26 10.07 -4.71 3.51
N GLY A 27 9.07 -5.55 3.25
CA GLY A 27 8.15 -6.05 4.27
C GLY A 27 6.68 -5.91 3.87
N GLN A 28 5.80 -6.25 4.81
CA GLN A 28 4.36 -6.18 4.63
C GLN A 28 3.84 -4.79 5.01
N HIS A 29 3.00 -4.24 4.14
CA HIS A 29 2.37 -2.95 4.32
C HIS A 29 0.85 -3.08 4.23
N VAL A 30 0.14 -2.33 5.06
CA VAL A 30 -1.32 -2.30 5.09
C VAL A 30 -1.79 -0.96 4.54
N TYR A 31 -2.71 -0.99 3.60
CA TYR A 31 -3.28 0.22 3.02
C TYR A 31 -4.35 0.83 3.95
N LYS A 32 -4.69 2.11 3.78
CA LYS A 32 -5.68 2.84 4.62
C LYS A 32 -7.05 2.16 4.73
N ASP A 33 -7.41 1.32 3.77
CA ASP A 33 -8.67 0.57 3.78
C ASP A 33 -8.67 -0.58 4.80
N LYS A 34 -7.51 -0.92 5.39
CA LYS A 34 -7.27 -2.04 6.32
C LYS A 34 -7.59 -3.42 5.75
N LEU A 35 -7.93 -3.52 4.46
CA LEU A 35 -8.28 -4.77 3.78
C LEU A 35 -7.23 -5.17 2.75
N THR A 36 -6.43 -4.21 2.29
CA THR A 36 -5.38 -4.42 1.28
C THR A 36 -4.01 -4.51 1.94
N TYR A 37 -3.32 -5.62 1.67
CA TYR A 37 -1.99 -5.97 2.16
C TYR A 37 -1.06 -6.14 0.96
N ILE A 38 0.10 -5.49 1.04
CA ILE A 38 1.13 -5.55 0.00
C ILE A 38 2.46 -5.87 0.66
N SER A 39 3.04 -7.02 0.32
CA SER A 39 4.36 -7.44 0.77
C SER A 39 5.38 -7.11 -0.32
N LEU A 40 6.43 -6.37 0.00
CA LEU A 40 7.53 -6.01 -0.90
C LEU A 40 8.79 -6.82 -0.56
N SER A 41 9.51 -7.30 -1.57
CA SER A 41 10.77 -8.06 -1.42
C SER A 41 11.97 -7.35 -2.06
N SER A 42 13.19 -7.79 -1.71
CA SER A 42 14.46 -7.22 -2.20
C SER A 42 14.67 -7.30 -3.72
N ASN A 43 13.90 -8.11 -4.44
CA ASN A 43 14.05 -8.34 -5.88
C ASN A 43 13.06 -7.51 -6.73
N ASN A 44 12.57 -6.40 -6.16
CA ASN A 44 11.46 -5.60 -6.68
C ASN A 44 10.21 -6.46 -6.94
N GLU A 45 10.00 -7.52 -6.15
CA GLU A 45 8.81 -8.36 -6.23
C GLU A 45 7.81 -7.98 -5.17
N PHE A 46 6.53 -8.22 -5.48
CA PHE A 46 5.47 -8.04 -4.51
C PHE A 46 4.52 -9.22 -4.47
N GLU A 47 3.87 -9.36 -3.33
CA GLU A 47 2.63 -10.12 -3.17
C GLU A 47 1.51 -9.16 -2.75
N TYR A 48 0.36 -9.29 -3.40
CA TYR A 48 -0.84 -8.50 -3.17
C TYR A 48 -1.94 -9.41 -2.64
N LEU A 49 -2.59 -8.98 -1.57
CA LEU A 49 -3.74 -9.64 -0.97
C LEU A 49 -4.76 -8.59 -0.58
N LYS A 50 -6.00 -8.75 -1.06
CA LYS A 50 -7.14 -7.96 -0.61
C LYS A 50 -8.20 -8.86 0.00
N TYR A 51 -8.65 -8.53 1.20
CA TYR A 51 -9.79 -9.16 1.84
C TYR A 51 -11.10 -8.58 1.33
N TYR A 52 -12.16 -9.40 1.26
CA TYR A 52 -13.45 -8.98 0.72
C TYR A 52 -14.20 -8.04 1.67
N ASN A 53 -14.40 -8.46 2.93
CA ASN A 53 -15.16 -7.70 3.94
C ASN A 53 -14.38 -7.47 5.23
N TRP A 54 -13.60 -8.47 5.65
CA TRP A 54 -12.87 -8.44 6.91
C TRP A 54 -11.46 -8.97 6.73
N SER A 55 -10.51 -8.25 7.35
CA SER A 55 -9.13 -8.65 7.56
C SER A 55 -8.85 -8.89 9.05
N PRO A 56 -7.71 -9.52 9.40
CA PRO A 56 -7.29 -9.66 10.79
C PRO A 56 -7.32 -8.34 11.58
N LEU A 57 -6.87 -7.24 10.96
CA LEU A 57 -6.84 -5.92 11.61
C LEU A 57 -8.24 -5.35 11.88
N THR A 58 -9.17 -5.50 10.94
CA THR A 58 -10.54 -4.98 11.11
C THR A 58 -11.37 -5.79 12.11
N ILE A 59 -11.02 -7.06 12.34
CA ILE A 59 -11.72 -7.92 13.29
C ILE A 59 -11.26 -7.67 14.72
N GLU A 60 -9.97 -7.42 14.96
CA GLU A 60 -9.50 -7.02 16.28
C GLU A 60 -10.20 -5.74 16.76
N GLU A 61 -10.38 -4.76 15.87
CA GLU A 61 -11.14 -3.54 16.17
C GLU A 61 -12.61 -3.85 16.50
N LYS A 62 -13.25 -4.69 15.70
CA LYS A 62 -14.65 -5.08 15.92
C LYS A 62 -14.85 -5.92 17.19
N GLN A 63 -13.91 -6.80 17.55
CA GLN A 63 -13.98 -7.56 18.80
C GLN A 63 -13.77 -6.68 20.04
N ILE A 64 -12.97 -5.61 19.93
CA ILE A 64 -12.87 -4.61 21.00
C ILE A 64 -14.21 -3.89 21.17
N GLU A 65 -14.92 -3.59 20.07
CA GLU A 65 -16.28 -3.01 20.11
C GLU A 65 -17.37 -4.00 20.57
N GLU A 66 -17.26 -5.30 20.21
CA GLU A 66 -18.26 -6.34 20.48
C GLU A 66 -18.02 -7.11 21.79
N LYS A 67 -16.92 -6.87 22.52
CA LYS A 67 -16.70 -7.44 23.87
C LYS A 67 -17.81 -7.11 24.87
N ASP A 68 -18.68 -6.15 24.56
CA ASP A 68 -19.91 -5.88 25.31
C ASP A 68 -21.06 -6.86 25.02
N LYS A 69 -20.97 -7.75 24.02
CA LYS A 69 -22.05 -8.65 23.60
C LYS A 69 -21.57 -10.04 23.16
N ASN A 70 -21.48 -10.93 24.16
CA ASN A 70 -21.54 -12.40 24.07
C ASN A 70 -20.54 -13.11 23.15
N GLU A 71 -19.55 -13.75 23.79
CA GLU A 71 -18.52 -14.58 23.19
C GLU A 71 -19.09 -15.85 22.53
N THR A 72 -19.14 -15.87 21.19
CA THR A 72 -19.29 -17.12 20.44
C THR A 72 -17.90 -17.67 20.10
N CYS A 73 -17.61 -18.86 20.64
CA CYS A 73 -16.32 -19.54 20.48
C CYS A 73 -16.28 -20.24 19.10
N GLY A 74 -15.86 -19.51 18.07
CA GLY A 74 -15.73 -20.01 16.70
C GLY A 74 -14.45 -19.53 16.04
N THR A 75 -13.89 -20.33 15.13
CA THR A 75 -12.75 -19.92 14.30
C THR A 75 -13.20 -18.88 13.29
N ILE A 76 -12.57 -17.71 13.29
CA ILE A 76 -12.86 -16.64 12.35
C ILE A 76 -12.16 -16.93 11.02
N GLY A 77 -12.96 -17.13 9.97
CA GLY A 77 -12.48 -17.27 8.59
C GLY A 77 -12.46 -15.94 7.86
N TYR A 78 -11.40 -15.69 7.07
CA TYR A 78 -11.27 -14.51 6.22
C TYR A 78 -11.50 -14.86 4.75
N VAL A 79 -12.32 -14.08 4.06
CA VAL A 79 -12.59 -14.28 2.63
C VAL A 79 -11.67 -13.40 1.80
N SER A 80 -10.90 -14.01 0.90
CA SER A 80 -10.06 -13.29 -0.06
C SER A 80 -10.92 -12.66 -1.16
N GLY A 81 -10.74 -11.37 -1.40
CA GLY A 81 -11.35 -10.62 -2.50
C GLY A 81 -10.53 -10.69 -3.79
N ALA A 82 -9.22 -10.48 -3.69
CA ALA A 82 -8.29 -10.57 -4.82
C ALA A 82 -6.87 -10.89 -4.34
N LYS A 83 -6.06 -11.52 -5.20
CA LYS A 83 -4.65 -11.83 -4.95
C LYS A 83 -3.82 -11.62 -6.21
N GLY A 84 -2.53 -11.37 -6.05
CA GLY A 84 -1.63 -11.35 -7.19
C GLY A 84 -0.19 -11.17 -6.79
N LYS A 85 0.71 -11.31 -7.77
CA LYS A 85 2.14 -11.10 -7.58
C LYS A 85 2.77 -10.56 -8.86
N GLY A 86 3.96 -10.02 -8.73
CA GLY A 86 4.70 -9.51 -9.86
C GLY A 86 5.84 -8.59 -9.44
N LYS A 87 6.09 -7.56 -10.25
CA LYS A 87 7.14 -6.57 -9.99
C LYS A 87 6.57 -5.23 -9.60
N TYR A 88 7.26 -4.50 -8.73
CA TYR A 88 6.85 -3.16 -8.31
C TYR A 88 7.87 -2.08 -8.64
N GLU A 89 7.40 -0.85 -8.69
CA GLU A 89 8.21 0.37 -8.82
C GLU A 89 7.64 1.42 -7.88
N ILE A 90 8.52 2.19 -7.21
CA ILE A 90 8.11 3.35 -6.40
C ILE A 90 8.60 4.60 -7.12
N LYS A 91 7.66 5.45 -7.55
CA LYS A 91 7.96 6.67 -8.32
C LYS A 91 6.97 7.76 -7.96
N ASN A 92 7.47 8.98 -7.74
CA ASN A 92 6.64 10.16 -7.49
C ASN A 92 5.61 9.98 -6.34
N GLY A 93 5.99 9.26 -5.28
CA GLY A 93 5.13 9.03 -4.12
C GLY A 93 4.02 8.00 -4.35
N LYS A 94 4.07 7.28 -5.48
CA LYS A 94 3.19 6.16 -5.79
C LYS A 94 3.96 4.85 -5.80
N LEU A 95 3.30 3.81 -5.31
CA LEU A 95 3.66 2.41 -5.52
C LEU A 95 2.89 1.92 -6.75
N ILE A 96 3.62 1.49 -7.77
CA ILE A 96 3.06 0.94 -9.01
C ILE A 96 3.33 -0.56 -9.00
N LEU A 97 2.28 -1.36 -9.03
CA LEU A 97 2.34 -2.81 -9.10
C LEU A 97 2.11 -3.26 -10.54
N ARG A 98 3.00 -4.09 -11.08
CA ARG A 98 2.87 -4.73 -12.40
C ARG A 98 2.71 -6.23 -12.19
N PHE A 99 1.51 -6.74 -12.45
CA PHE A 99 1.12 -8.11 -12.13
C PHE A 99 1.59 -9.08 -13.23
N SER A 100 2.30 -10.12 -12.82
CA SER A 100 2.50 -11.31 -13.66
C SER A 100 1.33 -12.29 -13.52
N GLU A 101 0.76 -12.35 -12.31
CA GLU A 101 -0.40 -13.18 -11.96
C GLU A 101 -1.37 -12.34 -11.12
N PHE A 102 -2.66 -12.41 -11.45
CA PHE A 102 -3.71 -11.72 -10.72
C PHE A 102 -4.99 -12.56 -10.75
N ASP A 103 -5.49 -12.91 -9.58
CA ASP A 103 -6.72 -13.66 -9.37
C ASP A 103 -7.74 -12.75 -8.67
N ARG A 104 -8.85 -12.50 -9.35
CA ARG A 104 -10.02 -11.85 -8.77
C ARG A 104 -10.98 -12.93 -8.26
N TYR A 105 -11.34 -12.85 -6.98
CA TYR A 105 -12.30 -13.74 -6.35
C TYR A 105 -13.64 -13.02 -6.15
N MET A 106 -13.96 -12.63 -4.92
CA MET A 106 -15.25 -12.02 -4.55
C MET A 106 -15.31 -10.51 -4.76
N ASP A 107 -14.18 -9.85 -5.04
CA ASP A 107 -14.14 -8.40 -5.21
C ASP A 107 -14.23 -7.99 -6.69
N ASN A 108 -15.41 -7.54 -7.10
CA ASN A 108 -15.66 -7.03 -8.46
C ASN A 108 -15.20 -5.58 -8.65
N LYS A 109 -14.73 -4.91 -7.58
CA LYS A 109 -14.42 -3.47 -7.56
C LYS A 109 -12.93 -3.18 -7.36
N THR A 110 -12.06 -4.18 -7.51
CA THR A 110 -10.62 -3.92 -7.44
C THR A 110 -10.21 -3.08 -8.65
N ASP A 111 -9.56 -1.93 -8.42
CA ASP A 111 -9.04 -1.01 -9.46
C ASP A 111 -7.82 -1.58 -10.19
N TYR A 112 -7.96 -2.79 -10.74
CA TYR A 112 -6.99 -3.46 -11.58
C TYR A 112 -7.19 -3.02 -13.03
N ASN A 113 -6.16 -2.49 -13.67
CA ASN A 113 -6.18 -2.26 -15.10
C ASN A 113 -5.80 -3.57 -15.83
N GLU A 114 -6.76 -4.19 -16.51
CA GLU A 114 -6.59 -5.45 -17.26
C GLU A 114 -5.64 -5.30 -18.46
N GLU A 115 -5.62 -4.14 -19.12
CA GLU A 115 -4.81 -3.90 -20.32
C GLU A 115 -3.33 -3.76 -19.98
N THR A 116 -3.01 -2.98 -18.95
CA THR A 116 -1.63 -2.73 -18.51
C THR A 116 -1.16 -3.72 -17.45
N LYS A 117 -2.08 -4.51 -16.88
CA LYS A 117 -1.87 -5.39 -15.72
C LYS A 117 -1.26 -4.65 -14.54
N THR A 118 -1.80 -3.47 -14.22
CA THR A 118 -1.25 -2.61 -13.18
C THR A 118 -2.26 -2.14 -12.15
N MET A 119 -1.75 -1.83 -10.95
CA MET A 119 -2.42 -1.03 -9.93
C MET A 119 -1.49 0.05 -9.40
N GLU A 120 -2.07 1.15 -8.94
CA GLU A 120 -1.34 2.25 -8.32
C GLU A 120 -1.86 2.54 -6.91
N PHE A 121 -0.94 2.77 -5.97
CA PHE A 121 -1.25 3.12 -4.59
C PHE A 121 -0.46 4.37 -4.18
N VAL A 122 -1.09 5.26 -3.42
CA VAL A 122 -0.41 6.43 -2.87
C VAL A 122 0.37 6.01 -1.62
N VAL A 123 1.69 6.23 -1.60
CA VAL A 123 2.57 5.74 -0.53
C VAL A 123 2.23 6.34 0.84
N SER A 124 1.74 7.57 0.89
CA SER A 124 1.34 8.21 2.14
C SER A 124 0.06 7.65 2.77
N GLU A 125 -0.66 6.78 2.05
CA GLU A 125 -1.90 6.17 2.51
C GLU A 125 -1.70 4.78 3.14
N PHE A 126 -0.47 4.30 3.22
CA PHE A 126 -0.16 3.10 4.00
C PHE A 126 -0.11 3.43 5.49
N ILE A 127 -0.62 2.51 6.30
CA ILE A 127 -0.61 2.58 7.77
C ILE A 127 0.83 2.43 8.25
N ARG A 128 1.20 3.17 9.29
CA ARG A 128 2.55 3.17 9.88
C ARG A 128 2.70 2.10 10.94
#